data_AF-A0A8S9IHT5-F1
#
_entry.id   AF-A0A8S9IHT5-F1
#
_cell.length_a   1.000
_cell.length_b   1.000
_cell.length_c   1.000
_cell.angle_alpha   90.00
_cell.angle_beta   90.00
_cell.angle_gamma   90.00
#
_symmetry.space_group_name_H-M   'P 1'
#
loop_
_entity.id
_entity.type
_entity.pdbx_description
1 polymer ?
#
loop_
_entity_poly.entity_id
_entity_poly.type
_entity_poly.pdbx_seq_one_letter_code
_entity_poly.pdbx_strand_id
1 'polypeptide(L)'
;MTRIQKQIPPGRTLYIGSNERTPGFFSPLSARYKVVYSSNFSEILDPVIENNYQLFMVERLIMMGAKTFFKTFREYETDLTLTDDPKKNKNWEIPVYTMDQDKEELKTTH
;
A
#
# COMPACT_ATOMS: atom_id res chain seq x y z
N MET A 1 5.92 6.12 14.88
CA MET A 1 7.28 5.59 14.57
C MET A 1 7.81 4.58 15.59
N THR A 2 7.41 4.67 16.86
CA THR A 2 7.85 3.76 17.94
C THR A 2 7.53 2.29 17.71
N ARG A 3 6.45 1.95 17.00
CA ARG A 3 6.07 0.55 16.69
C ARG A 3 7.09 -0.18 15.82
N ILE A 4 7.51 0.48 14.74
CA ILE A 4 8.51 -0.07 13.81
C ILE A 4 9.83 -0.28 14.56
N GLN A 5 10.24 0.69 15.39
CA GLN A 5 11.48 0.63 16.17
C GLN A 5 11.54 -0.53 17.18
N LYS A 6 10.39 -0.99 17.69
CA LYS A 6 10.33 -2.16 18.59
C LYS A 6 10.64 -3.48 17.87
N GLN A 7 10.38 -3.53 16.57
CA GLN A 7 10.45 -4.78 15.78
C GLN A 7 11.63 -4.79 14.81
N ILE A 8 12.03 -3.62 14.30
CA ILE A 8 13.05 -3.48 13.26
C ILE A 8 14.21 -2.63 13.79
N PRO A 9 15.44 -3.18 13.84
CA PRO A 9 16.63 -2.41 14.19
C PRO A 9 16.90 -1.26 13.21
N PRO A 10 17.55 -0.16 13.64
CA PRO A 10 17.95 0.92 12.74
C PRO A 10 18.90 0.43 11.64
N GLY A 11 18.97 1.17 10.53
CA GLY A 11 19.80 0.87 9.36
C GLY A 11 19.19 -0.16 8.38
N ARG A 12 18.06 -0.78 8.74
CA ARG A 12 17.33 -1.69 7.84
C ARG A 12 16.65 -0.93 6.70
N THR A 13 16.39 -1.66 5.61
CA THR A 13 15.63 -1.14 4.47
C THR A 13 14.13 -1.32 4.72
N LEU A 14 13.36 -0.27 4.52
CA LEU A 14 11.90 -0.29 4.57
C LEU A 14 11.36 0.04 3.19
N TYR A 15 10.68 -0.92 2.56
CA TYR A 15 9.89 -0.65 1.36
C TYR A 15 8.53 -0.07 1.77
N ILE A 16 8.13 1.03 1.14
CA ILE A 16 6.85 1.70 1.39
C ILE A 16 5.91 1.41 0.23
N GLY A 17 4.99 0.45 0.42
CA GLY A 17 3.86 0.20 -0.47
C GLY A 17 2.65 1.02 -0.02
N SER A 18 2.59 2.29 -0.40
CA SER A 18 1.52 3.21 -0.03
C SER A 18 1.17 4.13 -1.19
N ASN A 19 -0.12 4.45 -1.33
CA ASN A 19 -0.64 5.43 -2.28
C ASN A 19 -0.76 6.84 -1.68
N GLU A 20 -0.15 7.08 -0.51
CA GLU A 20 -0.11 8.40 0.12
C GLU A 20 0.55 9.42 -0.81
N ARG A 21 -0.14 10.54 -1.05
CA ARG A 21 0.27 11.56 -2.03
C ARG A 21 1.03 12.72 -1.39
N THR A 22 0.98 12.84 -0.08
CA THR A 22 1.61 13.94 0.65
C THR A 22 3.13 13.81 0.55
N PRO A 23 3.82 14.78 -0.08
CA PRO A 23 5.28 14.74 -0.19
C PRO A 23 5.93 14.68 1.19
N GLY A 24 6.88 13.78 1.35
CA GLY A 24 7.61 13.65 2.61
C GLY A 24 6.80 13.07 3.78
N PHE A 25 5.60 12.53 3.56
CA PHE A 25 4.81 11.90 4.62
C PHE A 25 5.62 10.87 5.44
N PHE A 26 6.42 10.05 4.76
CA PHE A 26 7.28 9.04 5.38
C PHE A 26 8.71 9.53 5.65
N SER A 27 9.04 10.79 5.35
CA SER A 27 10.39 11.35 5.53
C SER A 27 10.99 11.18 6.92
N PRO A 28 10.23 11.20 8.04
CA PRO A 28 10.87 11.05 9.34
C PRO A 28 11.36 9.60 9.60
N LEU A 29 10.97 8.61 8.78
CA LEU A 29 11.53 7.25 8.84
C LEU A 29 12.98 7.23 8.33
N SER A 30 13.31 8.11 7.38
CA SER A 30 14.64 8.21 6.77
C SER A 30 15.73 8.58 7.78
N ALA A 31 15.37 9.14 8.94
CA ALA A 31 16.32 9.42 10.01
C ALA A 31 16.93 8.15 10.63
N ARG A 32 16.32 6.97 10.45
CA ARG A 32 16.76 5.71 11.06
C ARG A 32 16.81 4.53 10.11
N TYR A 33 16.13 4.61 8.98
CA TYR A 33 15.97 3.50 8.03
C TYR A 33 16.31 3.95 6.62
N LYS A 34 16.75 2.99 5.79
CA LYS A 34 16.85 3.20 4.34
C LYS A 34 15.45 3.04 3.75
N VAL A 35 14.75 4.14 3.53
CA VAL A 35 13.39 4.12 2.98
C VAL A 35 13.48 4.01 1.46
N VAL A 36 12.75 3.06 0.88
CA VAL A 36 12.65 2.85 -0.56
C VAL A 36 11.19 2.75 -0.99
N TYR A 37 10.90 3.16 -2.21
CA TYR A 37 9.58 3.20 -2.84
C TYR A 37 9.66 2.52 -4.20
N SER A 38 8.51 2.24 -4.82
CA SER A 38 8.44 1.79 -6.21
C SER A 38 9.16 2.75 -7.17
N SER A 39 9.06 4.07 -6.93
CA SER A 39 9.72 5.09 -7.75
C SER A 39 11.25 5.03 -7.73
N ASN A 40 11.87 4.34 -6.76
CA ASN A 40 13.31 4.08 -6.80
C ASN A 40 13.70 3.05 -7.87
N PHE A 41 12.72 2.40 -8.50
CA PHE A 41 12.88 1.36 -9.53
C PHE A 41 12.10 1.72 -10.81
N SER A 42 11.84 3.01 -11.04
CA SER A 42 11.03 3.48 -12.18
C SER A 42 11.55 2.99 -13.54
N GLU A 43 12.87 2.90 -13.73
CA GLU A 43 13.47 2.42 -14.98
C GLU A 43 12.99 1.03 -15.42
N ILE A 44 12.64 0.17 -14.46
CA ILE A 44 12.14 -1.19 -14.73
C ILE A 44 10.63 -1.30 -14.56
N LEU A 45 10.00 -0.42 -13.77
CA LEU A 45 8.57 -0.49 -13.47
C LEU A 45 7.73 0.35 -14.43
N ASP A 46 8.17 1.56 -14.79
CA ASP A 46 7.41 2.47 -15.64
C ASP A 46 7.03 1.87 -17.01
N PRO A 47 7.89 1.03 -17.66
CA PRO A 47 7.51 0.40 -18.93
C PRO A 47 6.42 -0.68 -18.83
N VAL A 48 6.10 -1.17 -17.62
CA VAL A 48 5.19 -2.32 -17.42
C VAL A 48 4.02 -2.03 -16.48
N ILE A 49 4.11 -0.96 -15.68
CA ILE A 49 3.07 -0.56 -14.72
C ILE A 49 2.26 0.61 -15.29
N GLU A 50 1.06 0.31 -15.71
CA GLU A 50 0.07 1.24 -16.24
C GLU A 50 -0.96 1.68 -15.18
N ASN A 51 -1.14 0.89 -14.12
CA ASN A 51 -2.13 1.18 -13.08
C ASN A 51 -1.76 0.61 -11.69
N ASN A 52 -2.51 1.03 -10.67
CA ASN A 52 -2.27 0.65 -9.27
C ASN A 52 -2.43 -0.85 -9.01
N TYR A 53 -3.22 -1.59 -9.79
CA TYR A 53 -3.37 -3.04 -9.61
C TYR A 53 -2.12 -3.79 -10.03
N GLN A 54 -1.50 -3.39 -11.14
CA GLN A 54 -0.23 -3.96 -11.59
C GLN A 54 0.88 -3.62 -10.60
N LEU A 55 0.92 -2.37 -10.08
CA LEU A 55 1.87 -2.01 -9.03
C LEU A 55 1.69 -2.89 -7.80
N PHE A 56 0.44 -3.07 -7.36
CA PHE A 56 0.12 -3.94 -6.23
C PHE A 56 0.55 -5.40 -6.44
N MET A 57 0.45 -5.93 -7.67
CA MET A 57 0.94 -7.27 -8.00
C MET A 57 2.47 -7.39 -7.81
N VAL A 58 3.24 -6.38 -8.20
CA VAL A 58 4.69 -6.35 -7.97
C VAL A 58 4.99 -6.21 -6.48
N GLU A 59 4.27 -5.34 -5.77
CA GLU A 59 4.43 -5.16 -4.33
C GLU A 59 4.12 -6.46 -3.55
N ARG A 60 3.21 -7.29 -4.05
CA ARG A 60 2.94 -8.63 -3.50
C ARG A 60 4.19 -9.51 -3.49
N LEU A 61 5.03 -9.43 -4.54
CA LEU A 61 6.30 -10.16 -4.59
C LEU A 61 7.28 -9.63 -3.55
N ILE A 62 7.34 -8.30 -3.38
CA ILE A 62 8.15 -7.66 -2.33
C ILE A 62 7.69 -8.12 -0.95
N MET A 63 6.37 -8.18 -0.72
CA MET A 63 5.79 -8.69 0.53
C MET A 63 6.20 -10.14 0.80
N MET A 64 6.20 -11.01 -0.21
CA MET A 64 6.64 -12.41 -0.06
C MET A 64 8.13 -12.53 0.31
N GLY A 65 8.97 -11.62 -0.17
CA GLY A 65 10.41 -11.58 0.18
C GLY A 65 10.73 -10.82 1.48
N ALA A 66 9.77 -10.10 2.05
CA ALA A 66 9.99 -9.29 3.24
C ALA A 66 10.11 -10.16 4.50
N LYS A 67 11.10 -9.85 5.36
CA LYS A 67 11.26 -10.52 6.67
C LYS A 67 10.16 -10.14 7.67
N THR A 68 9.64 -8.93 7.54
CA THR A 68 8.66 -8.36 8.45
C THR A 68 7.83 -7.38 7.65
N PHE A 69 6.50 -7.50 7.74
CA PHE A 69 5.57 -6.59 7.08
C PHE A 69 4.71 -5.90 8.14
N PHE A 70 4.36 -4.65 7.89
CA PHE A 70 3.39 -3.91 8.68
C PHE A 70 2.18 -3.58 7.82
N LYS A 71 0.98 -3.84 8.33
CA LYS A 71 -0.27 -3.53 7.63
C LYS A 71 -0.97 -2.32 8.25
N THR A 72 -1.76 -1.64 7.43
CA THR A 72 -2.68 -0.59 7.90
C THR A 72 -3.86 -1.20 8.66
N PHE A 73 -4.40 -2.31 8.16
CA PHE A 73 -5.53 -3.02 8.75
C PHE A 73 -5.06 -4.34 9.37
N ARG A 74 -5.65 -4.67 10.52
CA ARG A 74 -5.48 -5.99 11.13
C ARG A 74 -6.39 -6.98 10.41
N GLU A 75 -5.82 -8.02 9.84
CA GLU A 75 -6.54 -9.12 9.22
C GLU A 75 -6.45 -10.38 10.10
N TYR A 76 -5.28 -10.62 10.69
CA TYR A 76 -4.99 -11.69 11.61
C TYR A 76 -4.48 -11.15 12.95
N GLU A 77 -4.65 -11.91 14.03
CA GLU A 77 -4.19 -11.49 15.37
C GLU A 77 -2.69 -11.21 15.42
N THR A 78 -1.91 -11.96 14.63
CA THR A 78 -0.45 -11.87 14.53
C THR A 78 0.04 -10.73 13.64
N ASP A 79 -0.85 -10.00 12.94
CA ASP A 79 -0.44 -8.90 12.08
C ASP A 79 0.19 -7.76 12.89
N LEU A 80 1.32 -7.27 12.40
CA LEU A 80 1.92 -6.04 12.90
C LEU A 80 1.20 -4.84 12.27
N THR A 81 0.53 -4.02 13.07
CA THR A 81 -0.20 -2.84 12.58
C THR A 81 0.46 -1.53 12.98
N LEU A 82 0.31 -0.51 12.12
CA LEU A 82 0.78 0.85 12.41
C LEU A 82 -0.19 1.67 13.27
N THR A 83 -1.37 1.14 13.58
CA THR A 83 -2.43 1.78 14.35
C THR A 83 -3.10 0.79 15.31
N ASP A 84 -3.66 1.31 16.41
CA ASP A 84 -4.56 0.59 17.32
C ASP A 84 -6.03 0.96 17.10
N ASP A 85 -6.33 1.77 16.07
CA ASP A 85 -7.70 2.21 15.80
C ASP A 85 -8.62 0.99 15.61
N PRO A 86 -9.63 0.78 16.48
CA PRO A 86 -10.52 -0.36 16.38
C PRO A 86 -11.33 -0.36 15.08
N LYS A 87 -11.52 0.81 14.43
CA LYS A 87 -12.14 0.92 13.10
C LYS A 87 -11.27 0.37 11.97
N LYS A 88 -9.99 0.10 12.25
CA LYS A 88 -9.02 -0.49 11.32
C LYS A 88 -8.86 -2.00 11.55
N ASN A 89 -9.78 -2.63 12.28
CA ASN A 89 -10.05 -4.06 12.19
C ASN A 89 -10.94 -4.32 10.98
N LYS A 90 -10.67 -5.40 10.24
CA LYS A 90 -11.50 -5.78 9.09
C LYS A 90 -12.90 -6.22 9.52
N ASN A 91 -13.86 -5.31 9.42
CA ASN A 91 -15.26 -5.64 9.21
C ASN A 91 -15.49 -5.62 7.70
N TRP A 92 -15.26 -6.76 7.04
CA TRP A 92 -15.48 -6.86 5.60
C TRP A 92 -16.96 -6.62 5.28
N GLU A 93 -17.24 -5.57 4.52
CA GLU A 93 -18.52 -5.41 3.83
C GLU A 93 -18.45 -6.17 2.50
N ILE A 94 -19.58 -6.76 2.10
CA ILE A 94 -19.70 -7.48 0.84
C ILE A 94 -19.57 -6.43 -0.28
N PRO A 95 -18.61 -6.55 -1.22
CA PRO A 95 -18.47 -5.59 -2.30
C PRO A 95 -19.74 -5.63 -3.18
N VAL A 96 -20.40 -4.48 -3.31
CA VAL A 96 -21.51 -4.30 -4.23
C VAL A 96 -20.92 -3.94 -5.59
N TYR A 97 -20.95 -4.89 -6.52
CA TYR A 97 -20.56 -4.66 -7.91
C TYR A 97 -21.75 -4.12 -8.70
N THR A 98 -22.09 -2.85 -8.51
CA THR A 98 -22.81 -2.13 -9.57
C THR A 98 -21.78 -1.80 -10.64
N MET A 99 -21.80 -2.56 -11.73
CA MET A 99 -21.14 -2.12 -12.95
C MET A 99 -21.80 -0.81 -13.36
N ASP A 100 -21.04 0.28 -13.51
CA ASP A 100 -21.50 1.49 -14.19
C ASP A 100 -21.67 1.17 -15.69
N GLN A 101 -22.63 0.32 -16.01
CA GLN A 101 -23.20 0.24 -17.36
C GLN A 101 -24.33 1.27 -17.40
N ASP A 102 -24.34 2.07 -18.47
CA ASP A 102 -25.44 2.95 -18.90
C ASP A 102 -25.41 4.39 -18.38
N LYS A 103 -24.38 5.16 -18.77
CA LYS A 103 -24.50 6.63 -18.89
C LYS A 103 -24.02 7.20 -20.24
N GLU A 104 -23.91 6.39 -21.29
CA GLU A 104 -23.50 6.88 -22.61
C GLU A 104 -24.43 6.53 -23.78
N GLU A 105 -25.63 5.97 -23.54
CA GLU A 105 -26.60 5.67 -24.61
C GLU A 105 -27.89 6.51 -24.63
N LEU A 106 -28.02 7.56 -23.81
CA LEU A 106 -29.19 8.46 -23.84
C LEU A 106 -28.95 9.79 -24.58
N LYS A 107 -27.97 9.84 -25.49
CA LYS A 107 -27.75 11.00 -26.38
C LYS A 107 -27.83 10.68 -27.88
N THR A 108 -28.60 9.68 -28.31
CA THR A 108 -29.01 9.63 -29.72
C THR A 108 -30.29 8.84 -29.95
N THR A 109 -31.45 9.49 -29.85
CA THR A 109 -32.64 9.22 -30.68
C THR A 109 -33.48 10.49 -30.70
N HIS A 110 -34.03 10.79 -31.88
CA HIS A 110 -34.65 12.06 -32.28
C HIS A 110 -35.92 12.41 -31.52
#